data_AF-A0A3B9LV77-F1
#
_entry.id   AF-A0A3B9LV77-F1
#
_cell.length_a   1.000
_cell.length_b   1.000
_cell.length_c   1.000
_cell.angle_alpha   90.00
_cell.angle_beta   90.00
_cell.angle_gamma   90.00
#
_symmetry.space_group_name_H-M   'P 1'
#
loop_
_entity.id
_entity.type
_entity.pdbx_description
1 polymer ?
#
loop_
_entity_poly.entity_id
_entity_poly.type
_entity_poly.pdbx_seq_one_letter_code
_entity_poly.pdbx_strand_id
1 'polypeptide(L)'
;MYKRQLQGLAVGFDSGTVSIAGGLIKNPGPPVEYDGLLSADIAGRGLTVVGGYARPTDSQGNFTSLFIFVSLPVPLGGPPFLFVTGLSGGAGYNRELIPPTDLNQVPNFFLVSAIDDASLSNNPMGALVSMGRAVPPLRGGYWLAAGLRFNSFVVVNTVAVVYVALDRGFEIGILGLSRMQLPAVGIELVNIELALKARYSTADQILSIQAQLTDHSWLFSQDCQLTGGFAFFIWFAQGHFVLTMGGYHPSFQKPPEFPDVPRLGFHWQVFDGVQIKGESYFAITSSAFMCGGRLEASAHLDGVRAWFTAHVDILIQWDPFHYDFLGGIQVGVSLTIEVCFFGACASVSISISRGADIHVFGPPFHVDLTFDAYITSITLSFGGDPLPVAPTLPWATFRDKYLISGNPENTWVGVRVIRGLLPSEPPGAQPSPGSQAQPW
;
A
#
# COMPACT_ATOMS: atom_id res chain seq x y z
N MET A 1 37.12 -16.07 28.10
CA MET A 1 36.54 -17.40 27.83
C MET A 1 35.82 -17.32 26.49
N TYR A 2 36.37 -17.86 25.40
CA TYR A 2 35.68 -17.88 24.09
C TYR A 2 34.70 -19.06 24.08
N LYS A 3 33.41 -18.79 24.25
CA LYS A 3 32.36 -19.81 24.15
C LYS A 3 32.07 -20.03 22.66
N ARG A 4 32.73 -21.02 22.05
CA ARG A 4 32.41 -21.46 20.68
C ARG A 4 30.99 -22.03 20.68
N GLN A 5 30.09 -21.44 19.89
CA GLN A 5 28.71 -21.90 19.74
C GLN A 5 28.45 -22.12 18.25
N LEU A 6 27.73 -23.20 17.92
CA LEU A 6 27.23 -23.44 16.57
C LEU A 6 26.15 -22.41 16.26
N GLN A 7 26.40 -21.53 15.29
CA GLN A 7 25.46 -20.47 14.89
C GLN A 7 24.40 -20.97 13.90
N GLY A 8 24.71 -22.03 13.17
CA GLY A 8 23.76 -22.71 12.31
C GLY A 8 24.34 -23.98 11.73
N LEU A 9 23.46 -24.83 11.22
CA LEU A 9 23.78 -26.07 10.52
C LEU A 9 22.89 -26.14 9.27
N ALA A 10 23.48 -26.41 8.12
CA ALA A 10 22.75 -26.74 6.91
C ALA A 10 23.11 -28.16 6.46
N VAL A 11 22.12 -28.90 5.97
CA VAL A 11 22.27 -30.25 5.44
C VAL A 11 21.60 -30.30 4.08
N GLY A 12 22.31 -30.85 3.10
CA GLY A 12 21.81 -31.10 1.75
C GLY A 12 22.08 -32.55 1.35
N PHE A 13 21.11 -33.17 0.70
CA PHE A 13 21.22 -34.51 0.12
C PHE A 13 20.52 -34.50 -1.22
N ASP A 14 21.18 -35.00 -2.26
CA ASP A 14 20.61 -35.12 -3.60
C ASP A 14 20.99 -36.49 -4.18
N SER A 15 19.97 -37.26 -4.56
CA SER A 15 20.11 -38.55 -5.23
C SER A 15 19.30 -38.63 -6.53
N GLY A 16 19.00 -37.48 -7.16
CA GLY A 16 18.19 -37.37 -8.38
C GLY A 16 16.68 -37.48 -8.16
N THR A 17 16.21 -38.62 -7.62
CA THR A 17 14.78 -38.84 -7.32
C THR A 17 14.35 -38.21 -6.00
N VAL A 18 15.30 -37.98 -5.10
CA VAL A 18 15.07 -37.38 -3.78
C VAL A 18 16.10 -36.28 -3.58
N SER A 19 15.62 -35.07 -3.29
CA SER A 19 16.43 -33.94 -2.88
C SER A 19 15.92 -33.42 -1.55
N ILE A 20 16.79 -33.25 -0.57
CA ILE A 20 16.45 -32.70 0.75
C ILE A 20 17.47 -31.63 1.08
N ALA A 21 17.01 -30.42 1.37
CA ALA A 21 17.83 -29.32 1.85
C ALA A 21 17.19 -28.75 3.11
N GLY A 22 17.98 -28.48 4.14
CA GLY A 22 17.48 -27.86 5.36
C GLY A 22 18.55 -27.06 6.06
N GLY A 23 18.12 -26.07 6.84
CA GLY A 23 18.96 -25.21 7.63
C GLY A 23 18.34 -24.97 9.00
N LEU A 24 19.16 -24.92 10.04
CA LEU A 24 18.78 -24.47 11.37
C LEU A 24 19.74 -23.35 11.76
N ILE A 25 19.21 -22.20 12.15
CA ILE A 25 20.00 -21.07 12.63
C ILE A 25 19.66 -20.82 14.09
N LYS A 26 20.66 -20.40 14.87
CA LYS A 26 20.47 -19.89 16.21
C LYS A 26 20.59 -18.38 16.19
N ASN A 27 19.53 -17.66 16.56
CA ASN A 27 19.58 -16.20 16.58
C ASN A 27 20.53 -15.72 17.70
N PRO A 28 21.34 -14.68 17.43
CA PRO A 28 22.29 -14.16 18.41
C PRO A 28 21.56 -13.37 19.52
N GLY A 29 21.92 -13.65 20.78
CA GLY A 29 21.39 -12.93 21.95
C GLY A 29 20.43 -13.78 22.80
N PRO A 30 20.04 -13.31 24.00
CA PRO A 30 18.86 -13.81 24.69
C PRO A 30 17.58 -13.28 24.01
N PRO A 31 16.51 -14.08 23.90
CA PRO A 31 16.38 -15.45 24.39
C PRO A 31 17.00 -16.50 23.47
N VAL A 32 17.11 -17.75 23.93
CA VAL A 32 17.52 -18.86 23.05
C VAL A 32 16.43 -19.05 22.00
N GLU A 33 16.77 -18.78 20.74
CA GLU A 33 15.89 -18.91 19.60
C GLU A 33 16.59 -19.66 18.46
N TYR A 34 15.83 -20.56 17.84
CA TYR A 34 16.23 -21.35 16.69
C TYR A 34 15.18 -21.23 15.60
N ASP A 35 15.60 -20.91 14.38
CA ASP A 35 14.73 -20.89 13.21
C ASP A 35 15.21 -21.95 12.22
N GLY A 36 14.29 -22.74 11.69
CA GLY A 36 14.55 -23.91 10.88
C GLY A 36 13.75 -23.92 9.58
N LEU A 37 14.40 -24.36 8.51
CA LEU A 37 13.80 -24.56 7.20
C LEU A 37 14.16 -25.96 6.71
N LEU A 38 13.18 -26.66 6.16
CA LEU A 38 13.34 -27.95 5.51
C LEU A 38 12.58 -27.92 4.18
N SER A 39 13.29 -28.18 3.10
CA SER A 39 12.75 -28.37 1.76
C SER A 39 13.07 -29.78 1.31
N ALA A 40 12.08 -30.53 0.85
CA ALA A 40 12.26 -31.86 0.31
C ALA A 40 11.51 -31.99 -1.02
N ASP A 41 12.16 -32.50 -2.05
CA ASP A 41 11.53 -33.02 -3.26
C ASP A 41 11.65 -34.54 -3.23
N ILE A 42 10.51 -35.23 -3.30
CA ILE A 42 10.45 -36.69 -3.35
C ILE A 42 9.65 -37.08 -4.59
N ALA A 43 10.36 -37.54 -5.62
CA ALA A 43 9.79 -37.96 -6.91
C ALA A 43 8.89 -36.90 -7.56
N GLY A 44 9.34 -35.63 -7.56
CA GLY A 44 8.61 -34.50 -8.14
C GLY A 44 7.50 -33.94 -7.24
N ARG A 45 7.44 -34.38 -5.97
CA ARG A 45 6.57 -33.80 -4.95
C ARG A 45 7.41 -33.00 -3.98
N GLY A 46 7.33 -31.68 -4.11
CA GLY A 46 7.92 -30.75 -3.15
C GLY A 46 7.20 -30.79 -1.80
N LEU A 47 7.91 -30.42 -0.76
CA LEU A 47 7.46 -30.14 0.60
C LEU A 47 8.36 -29.05 1.14
N THR A 48 7.79 -27.97 1.66
CA THR A 48 8.55 -26.95 2.36
C THR A 48 7.98 -26.76 3.76
N VAL A 49 8.83 -26.81 4.75
CA VAL A 49 8.50 -26.63 6.16
C VAL A 49 9.41 -25.53 6.71
N VAL A 50 8.81 -24.53 7.31
CA VAL A 50 9.52 -23.51 8.08
C VAL A 50 8.97 -23.51 9.50
N GLY A 51 9.83 -23.25 10.48
CA GLY A 51 9.42 -23.21 11.86
C GLY A 51 10.48 -22.58 12.74
N GLY A 52 10.10 -22.27 13.96
CA GLY A 52 11.02 -21.69 14.92
C GLY A 52 10.63 -22.03 16.34
N TYR A 53 11.63 -22.13 17.19
CA TYR A 53 11.52 -22.45 18.61
C TYR A 53 12.29 -21.41 19.40
N ALA A 54 11.66 -20.80 20.38
CA ALA A 54 12.31 -19.94 21.34
C ALA A 54 11.91 -20.28 22.78
N ARG A 55 12.79 -19.96 23.71
CA ARG A 55 12.51 -20.06 25.14
C ARG A 55 12.80 -18.73 25.84
N PRO A 56 11.89 -17.74 25.73
CA PRO A 56 12.08 -16.45 26.35
C PRO A 56 11.77 -16.47 27.85
N THR A 57 12.26 -15.43 28.53
CA THR A 57 11.97 -15.15 29.93
C THR A 57 11.30 -13.79 30.01
N ASP A 58 10.13 -13.73 30.65
CA ASP A 58 9.44 -12.48 30.97
C ASP A 58 9.18 -12.37 32.49
N SER A 59 8.38 -11.39 32.90
CA SER A 59 8.01 -11.17 34.31
C SER A 59 7.29 -12.36 34.97
N GLN A 60 6.73 -13.28 34.18
CA GLN A 60 6.07 -14.49 34.65
C GLN A 60 6.97 -15.74 34.54
N GLY A 61 8.24 -15.55 34.18
CA GLY A 61 9.24 -16.62 34.06
C GLY A 61 9.46 -17.09 32.63
N ASN A 62 9.99 -18.31 32.49
CA ASN A 62 10.30 -18.87 31.18
C ASN A 62 9.03 -19.38 30.50
N PHE A 63 8.88 -19.12 29.20
CA PHE A 63 7.85 -19.77 28.37
C PHE A 63 8.46 -20.40 27.12
N THR A 64 7.72 -21.34 26.55
CA THR A 64 8.07 -21.95 25.27
C THR A 64 7.27 -21.27 24.17
N SER A 65 7.96 -20.89 23.10
CA SER A 65 7.45 -20.24 21.92
C SER A 65 7.78 -21.10 20.71
N LEU A 66 6.79 -21.45 19.91
CA LEU A 66 6.93 -22.36 18.75
C LEU A 66 6.07 -21.86 17.61
N PHE A 67 6.54 -21.99 16.38
CA PHE A 67 5.66 -21.99 15.22
C PHE A 67 6.11 -22.99 14.18
N ILE A 68 5.18 -23.39 13.32
CA ILE A 68 5.42 -24.23 12.16
C ILE A 68 4.51 -23.80 11.02
N PHE A 69 5.03 -23.80 9.80
CA PHE A 69 4.28 -23.58 8.58
C PHE A 69 4.75 -24.55 7.52
N VAL A 70 3.81 -25.19 6.84
CA VAL A 70 4.03 -26.27 5.88
C VAL A 70 3.37 -25.89 4.57
N SER A 71 4.08 -26.09 3.47
CA SER A 71 3.63 -25.87 2.10
C SER A 71 3.80 -27.14 1.29
N LEU A 72 2.74 -27.49 0.55
CA LEU A 72 2.58 -28.72 -0.20
C LEU A 72 2.09 -28.39 -1.63
N PRO A 73 2.95 -28.40 -2.65
CA PRO A 73 2.58 -28.24 -4.05
C PRO A 73 1.89 -29.51 -4.60
N VAL A 74 0.69 -29.81 -4.09
CA VAL A 74 -0.12 -30.95 -4.54
C VAL A 74 -1.23 -30.43 -5.46
N PRO A 75 -1.27 -30.84 -6.75
CA PRO A 75 -2.38 -30.50 -7.62
C PRO A 75 -3.63 -31.26 -7.20
N LEU A 76 -4.60 -30.55 -6.62
CA LEU A 76 -5.90 -31.09 -6.23
C LEU A 76 -6.91 -31.04 -7.38
N GLY A 77 -6.62 -30.23 -8.40
CA GLY A 77 -7.51 -29.99 -9.53
C GLY A 77 -8.56 -28.92 -9.24
N GLY A 78 -9.66 -28.95 -9.97
CA GLY A 78 -10.74 -27.97 -9.88
C GLY A 78 -11.22 -27.50 -11.25
N PRO A 79 -12.26 -26.68 -11.30
CA PRO A 79 -12.73 -26.08 -12.55
C PRO A 79 -11.69 -25.07 -13.09
N PRO A 80 -11.74 -24.71 -14.39
CA PRO A 80 -10.76 -23.81 -15.00
C PRO A 80 -10.56 -22.48 -14.26
N PHE A 81 -11.61 -21.93 -13.65
CA PHE A 81 -11.52 -20.66 -12.92
C PHE A 81 -10.82 -20.78 -11.55
N LEU A 82 -10.68 -21.99 -11.00
CA LEU A 82 -10.10 -22.26 -9.68
C LEU A 82 -9.46 -23.66 -9.68
N PHE A 83 -8.32 -23.81 -10.36
CA PHE A 83 -7.56 -25.05 -10.39
C PHE A 83 -6.48 -25.03 -9.31
N VAL A 84 -6.68 -25.75 -8.21
CA VAL A 84 -5.78 -25.74 -7.04
C VAL A 84 -4.54 -26.58 -7.30
N THR A 85 -3.37 -25.96 -7.15
CA THR A 85 -2.04 -26.54 -7.41
C THR A 85 -1.16 -26.69 -6.17
N GLY A 86 -1.62 -26.18 -5.02
CA GLY A 86 -0.92 -26.31 -3.76
C GLY A 86 -1.74 -25.87 -2.56
N LEU A 87 -1.40 -26.42 -1.40
CA LEU A 87 -1.96 -26.08 -0.10
C LEU A 87 -0.83 -25.68 0.84
N SER A 88 -1.15 -24.87 1.83
CA SER A 88 -0.27 -24.64 2.97
C SER A 88 -1.05 -24.40 4.24
N GLY A 89 -0.37 -24.55 5.37
CA GLY A 89 -0.95 -24.23 6.66
C GLY A 89 0.09 -24.16 7.75
N GLY A 90 -0.21 -23.41 8.80
CA GLY A 90 0.67 -23.29 9.94
C GLY A 90 -0.01 -22.73 11.17
N ALA A 91 0.72 -22.78 12.27
CA ALA A 91 0.28 -22.31 13.57
C ALA A 91 1.45 -21.77 14.38
N GLY A 92 1.17 -20.76 15.20
CA GLY A 92 2.07 -20.20 16.20
C GLY A 92 1.51 -20.32 17.61
N TYR A 93 2.38 -20.66 18.56
CA TYR A 93 2.09 -20.77 19.98
C TYR A 93 3.07 -19.93 20.77
N ASN A 94 2.55 -18.98 21.56
CA ASN A 94 3.33 -17.91 22.19
C ASN A 94 4.24 -17.18 21.16
N ARG A 95 3.68 -16.89 19.99
CA ARG A 95 4.32 -16.20 18.87
C ARG A 95 3.34 -15.16 18.35
N GLU A 96 3.80 -13.93 18.18
CA GLU A 96 3.05 -12.91 17.44
C GLU A 96 3.19 -13.18 15.94
N LEU A 97 2.23 -12.75 15.13
CA LEU A 97 2.35 -12.69 13.68
C LEU A 97 2.29 -11.22 13.29
N ILE A 98 3.32 -10.73 12.60
CA ILE A 98 3.41 -9.35 12.13
C ILE A 98 3.34 -9.36 10.60
N PRO A 99 2.15 -9.16 10.01
CA PRO A 99 2.00 -9.01 8.56
C PRO A 99 2.73 -7.75 8.05
N PRO A 100 3.19 -7.74 6.79
CA PRO A 100 3.87 -6.59 6.23
C PRO A 100 2.94 -5.37 6.12
N THR A 101 3.44 -4.21 6.51
CA THR A 101 2.75 -2.93 6.34
C THR A 101 2.77 -2.47 4.88
N ASP A 102 3.88 -2.68 4.18
CA ASP A 102 4.06 -2.39 2.76
C ASP A 102 3.59 -3.56 1.86
N LEU A 103 2.80 -3.24 0.82
CA LEU A 103 2.30 -4.22 -0.16
C LEU A 103 3.42 -4.81 -1.02
N ASN A 104 4.49 -4.07 -1.28
CA ASN A 104 5.65 -4.57 -2.03
C ASN A 104 6.42 -5.67 -1.28
N GLN A 105 6.18 -5.83 0.03
CA GLN A 105 6.76 -6.91 0.82
C GLN A 105 5.87 -8.15 0.96
N VAL A 106 4.62 -8.11 0.47
CA VAL A 106 3.72 -9.28 0.48
C VAL A 106 4.33 -10.47 -0.26
N PRO A 107 4.96 -10.33 -1.45
CA PRO A 107 5.62 -11.46 -2.13
C PRO A 107 6.72 -12.11 -1.29
N ASN A 108 7.42 -11.32 -0.48
CA ASN A 108 8.56 -11.76 0.33
C ASN A 108 8.14 -12.30 1.70
N PHE A 109 6.87 -12.16 2.07
CA PHE A 109 6.37 -12.61 3.36
C PHE A 109 6.35 -14.14 3.44
N PHE A 110 6.84 -14.71 4.55
CA PHE A 110 7.11 -16.15 4.64
C PHE A 110 5.88 -17.04 4.40
N LEU A 111 4.67 -16.59 4.77
CA LEU A 111 3.45 -17.36 4.49
C LEU A 111 3.12 -17.42 2.99
N VAL A 112 3.49 -16.40 2.22
CA VAL A 112 3.25 -16.29 0.77
C VAL A 112 4.40 -16.95 0.01
N SER A 113 5.65 -16.57 0.29
CA SER A 113 6.83 -17.05 -0.42
C SER A 113 7.03 -18.57 -0.27
N ALA A 114 6.65 -19.16 0.87
CA ALA A 114 6.71 -20.61 1.07
C ALA A 114 5.78 -21.42 0.14
N ILE A 115 4.75 -20.79 -0.40
CA ILE A 115 3.78 -21.41 -1.33
C ILE A 115 4.19 -21.13 -2.77
N ASP A 116 4.61 -19.89 -2.99
CA ASP A 116 4.81 -19.31 -4.30
C ASP A 116 6.05 -19.89 -5.00
N ASP A 117 7.17 -19.97 -4.28
CA ASP A 117 8.45 -20.16 -4.92
C ASP A 117 9.39 -21.07 -4.11
N ALA A 118 10.21 -21.83 -4.83
CA ALA A 118 11.32 -22.58 -4.25
C ALA A 118 12.47 -21.64 -3.84
N SER A 119 12.30 -20.31 -3.87
CA SER A 119 13.32 -19.32 -3.44
C SER A 119 13.81 -19.53 -2.01
N LEU A 120 12.94 -20.08 -1.14
CA LEU A 120 13.30 -20.61 0.17
C LEU A 120 14.44 -21.65 0.13
N SER A 121 14.52 -22.43 -0.95
CA SER A 121 15.58 -23.43 -1.17
C SER A 121 16.87 -22.82 -1.73
N ASN A 122 16.79 -21.70 -2.47
CA ASN A 122 17.97 -21.05 -3.07
C ASN A 122 18.77 -20.23 -2.05
N ASN A 123 18.10 -19.57 -1.09
CA ASN A 123 18.75 -18.86 0.02
C ASN A 123 18.02 -19.10 1.36
N PRO A 124 18.12 -20.32 1.92
CA PRO A 124 17.39 -20.70 3.13
C PRO A 124 17.78 -19.84 4.33
N MET A 125 19.05 -19.43 4.42
CA MET A 125 19.56 -18.61 5.51
C MET A 125 18.95 -17.20 5.53
N GLY A 126 18.86 -16.55 4.37
CA GLY A 126 18.24 -15.22 4.26
C GLY A 126 16.76 -15.23 4.61
N ALA A 127 16.03 -16.27 4.16
CA ALA A 127 14.62 -16.44 4.46
C ALA A 127 14.35 -16.71 5.95
N LEU A 128 15.23 -17.46 6.63
CA LEU A 128 15.11 -17.69 8.07
C LEU A 128 15.24 -16.40 8.88
N VAL A 129 16.17 -15.52 8.49
CA VAL A 129 16.37 -14.22 9.16
C VAL A 129 15.18 -13.27 8.97
N SER A 130 14.59 -13.20 7.77
CA SER A 130 13.41 -12.36 7.53
C SER A 130 12.18 -12.90 8.28
N MET A 131 12.02 -14.22 8.32
CA MET A 131 10.95 -14.91 9.05
C MET A 131 11.01 -14.63 10.56
N GLY A 132 12.18 -14.74 11.20
CA GLY A 132 12.32 -14.52 12.64
C GLY A 132 11.80 -13.14 13.09
N ARG A 133 11.93 -12.11 12.24
CA ARG A 133 11.40 -10.76 12.50
C ARG A 133 9.88 -10.66 12.36
N ALA A 134 9.29 -11.48 11.49
CA ALA A 134 7.85 -11.47 11.22
C ALA A 134 7.02 -12.22 12.27
N VAL A 135 7.65 -13.12 13.03
CA VAL A 135 6.97 -13.91 14.06
C VAL A 135 7.71 -13.90 15.40
N PRO A 136 7.87 -12.76 16.08
CA PRO A 136 8.63 -12.71 17.32
C PRO A 136 7.95 -13.49 18.46
N PRO A 137 8.71 -14.00 19.46
CA PRO A 137 8.13 -14.64 20.64
C PRO A 137 7.28 -13.66 21.47
N LEU A 138 6.04 -14.03 21.77
CA LEU A 138 5.11 -13.24 22.60
C LEU A 138 4.22 -14.16 23.41
N ARG A 139 4.28 -14.09 24.74
CA ARG A 139 3.44 -14.92 25.62
C ARG A 139 1.96 -14.62 25.36
N GLY A 140 1.15 -15.66 25.18
CA GLY A 140 -0.28 -15.54 24.92
C GLY A 140 -0.64 -15.15 23.48
N GLY A 141 0.36 -14.92 22.62
CA GLY A 141 0.14 -14.74 21.18
C GLY A 141 -0.06 -16.09 20.49
N TYR A 142 -1.16 -16.23 19.76
CA TYR A 142 -1.46 -17.40 18.94
C TYR A 142 -1.83 -16.96 17.53
N TRP A 143 -1.49 -17.78 16.54
CA TRP A 143 -1.99 -17.56 15.19
C TRP A 143 -2.17 -18.87 14.45
N LEU A 144 -3.06 -18.85 13.46
CA LEU A 144 -3.33 -19.93 12.52
C LEU A 144 -3.32 -19.36 11.12
N ALA A 145 -2.74 -20.09 10.17
CA ALA A 145 -2.72 -19.69 8.76
C ALA A 145 -3.05 -20.88 7.87
N ALA A 146 -3.74 -20.61 6.77
CA ALA A 146 -4.04 -21.57 5.71
C ALA A 146 -3.87 -20.86 4.36
N GLY A 147 -3.13 -21.47 3.45
CA GLY A 147 -2.87 -20.91 2.13
C GLY A 147 -3.20 -21.86 0.99
N LEU A 148 -3.44 -21.27 -0.17
CA LEU A 148 -3.80 -21.92 -1.41
C LEU A 148 -2.95 -21.35 -2.54
N ARG A 149 -2.49 -22.22 -3.42
CA ARG A 149 -2.00 -21.84 -4.75
C ARG A 149 -2.98 -22.35 -5.79
N PHE A 150 -3.43 -21.50 -6.67
CA PHE A 150 -4.37 -21.88 -7.72
C PHE A 150 -4.16 -21.09 -9.00
N ASN A 151 -4.56 -21.71 -10.11
CA ASN A 151 -4.60 -21.08 -11.42
C ASN A 151 -6.04 -20.76 -11.79
N SER A 152 -6.26 -19.56 -12.33
CA SER A 152 -7.52 -19.13 -12.95
C SER A 152 -7.34 -19.02 -14.45
N PHE A 153 -8.11 -19.83 -15.18
CA PHE A 153 -8.11 -20.00 -16.64
C PHE A 153 -6.75 -20.32 -17.27
N VAL A 154 -5.77 -20.78 -16.48
CA VAL A 154 -4.37 -20.95 -16.92
C VAL A 154 -3.73 -19.62 -17.35
N VAL A 155 -4.33 -18.48 -16.96
CA VAL A 155 -3.86 -17.13 -17.28
C VAL A 155 -3.31 -16.44 -16.04
N VAL A 156 -3.98 -16.61 -14.90
CA VAL A 156 -3.60 -15.96 -13.64
C VAL A 156 -3.20 -17.02 -12.62
N ASN A 157 -1.96 -16.97 -12.13
CA ASN A 157 -1.51 -17.77 -11.00
C ASN A 157 -1.65 -16.94 -9.72
N THR A 158 -2.34 -17.48 -8.72
CA THR A 158 -2.57 -16.79 -7.45
C THR A 158 -2.13 -17.63 -6.27
N VAL A 159 -1.40 -16.98 -5.36
CA VAL A 159 -1.14 -17.46 -4.00
C VAL A 159 -1.99 -16.61 -3.05
N ALA A 160 -2.79 -17.26 -2.21
CA ALA A 160 -3.61 -16.59 -1.21
C ALA A 160 -3.45 -17.27 0.14
N VAL A 161 -3.25 -16.49 1.19
CA VAL A 161 -3.12 -16.96 2.58
C VAL A 161 -4.13 -16.23 3.44
N VAL A 162 -4.96 -16.99 4.14
CA VAL A 162 -5.78 -16.48 5.23
C VAL A 162 -5.04 -16.74 6.54
N TYR A 163 -5.02 -15.76 7.44
CA TYR A 163 -4.51 -15.93 8.80
C TYR A 163 -5.51 -15.39 9.83
N VAL A 164 -5.47 -15.98 11.02
CA VAL A 164 -6.14 -15.52 12.23
C VAL A 164 -5.08 -15.34 13.30
N ALA A 165 -5.01 -14.17 13.92
CA ALA A 165 -4.12 -13.88 15.04
C ALA A 165 -4.94 -13.53 16.29
N LEU A 166 -4.50 -14.07 17.42
CA LEU A 166 -5.07 -13.92 18.75
C LEU A 166 -3.94 -13.49 19.70
N ASP A 167 -3.68 -12.19 19.77
CA ASP A 167 -2.62 -11.59 20.58
C ASP A 167 -3.18 -10.52 21.54
N ARG A 168 -3.45 -9.31 21.03
CA ARG A 168 -4.04 -8.14 21.71
C ARG A 168 -5.54 -8.05 21.47
N GLY A 169 -6.06 -8.84 20.53
CA GLY A 169 -7.46 -8.94 20.17
C GLY A 169 -7.66 -10.06 19.14
N PHE A 170 -8.82 -10.07 18.51
CA PHE A 170 -9.07 -10.90 17.34
C PHE A 170 -8.70 -10.13 16.07
N GLU A 171 -7.82 -10.72 15.27
CA GLU A 171 -7.46 -10.26 13.93
C GLU A 171 -7.61 -11.39 12.92
N ILE A 172 -8.19 -11.08 11.76
CA ILE A 172 -8.23 -11.96 10.59
C ILE A 172 -7.76 -11.17 9.38
N GLY A 173 -6.92 -11.80 8.55
CA GLY A 173 -6.45 -11.16 7.34
C GLY A 173 -6.20 -12.13 6.20
N ILE A 174 -6.03 -11.55 5.02
CA ILE A 174 -5.75 -12.23 3.77
C ILE A 174 -4.54 -11.56 3.14
N LEU A 175 -3.56 -12.35 2.74
CA LEU A 175 -2.43 -11.92 1.92
C LEU A 175 -2.54 -12.65 0.58
N GLY A 176 -2.47 -11.90 -0.51
CA GLY A 176 -2.63 -12.43 -1.86
C GLY A 176 -1.54 -11.92 -2.78
N LEU A 177 -1.12 -12.76 -3.71
CA LEU A 177 -0.27 -12.39 -4.83
C LEU A 177 -0.81 -13.06 -6.08
N SER A 178 -1.20 -12.25 -7.07
CA SER A 178 -1.68 -12.72 -8.37
C SER A 178 -0.72 -12.28 -9.46
N ARG A 179 -0.33 -13.21 -10.33
CA ARG A 179 0.54 -12.97 -11.48
C ARG A 179 -0.14 -13.37 -12.78
N MET A 180 0.02 -12.55 -13.79
CA MET A 180 -0.42 -12.81 -15.15
C MET A 180 0.71 -12.48 -16.13
N GLN A 181 1.10 -13.46 -16.92
CA GLN A 181 2.14 -13.34 -17.95
C GLN A 181 1.56 -13.75 -19.31
N LEU A 182 1.63 -12.85 -20.29
CA LEU A 182 1.07 -13.08 -21.62
C LEU A 182 2.04 -12.62 -22.73
N PRO A 183 2.25 -13.43 -23.80
CA PRO A 183 1.92 -14.85 -23.88
C PRO A 183 2.77 -15.68 -22.90
N ALA A 184 2.24 -16.82 -22.43
CA ALA A 184 2.96 -17.70 -21.49
C ALA A 184 4.18 -18.41 -22.11
N VAL A 185 4.32 -18.38 -23.44
CA VAL A 185 5.45 -18.96 -24.18
C VAL A 185 5.91 -17.96 -25.24
N GLY A 186 7.22 -17.76 -25.33
CA GLY A 186 7.83 -16.85 -26.30
C GLY A 186 8.28 -15.54 -25.65
N ILE A 187 8.17 -14.44 -26.41
CA ILE A 187 8.50 -13.11 -25.90
C ILE A 187 7.30 -12.59 -25.09
N GLU A 188 7.50 -12.43 -23.79
CA GLU A 188 6.51 -11.85 -22.89
C GLU A 188 6.19 -10.42 -23.34
N LEU A 189 4.91 -10.13 -23.55
CA LEU A 189 4.42 -8.80 -23.91
C LEU A 189 3.78 -8.10 -22.71
N VAL A 190 3.37 -8.84 -21.69
CA VAL A 190 2.68 -8.30 -20.53
C VAL A 190 3.08 -9.12 -19.31
N ASN A 191 3.49 -8.44 -18.24
CA ASN A 191 3.61 -9.02 -16.91
C ASN A 191 2.83 -8.14 -15.93
N ILE A 192 1.84 -8.70 -15.24
CA ILE A 192 1.09 -8.00 -14.21
C ILE A 192 1.22 -8.80 -12.92
N GLU A 193 1.74 -8.17 -11.88
CA GLU A 193 1.83 -8.74 -10.54
C GLU A 193 1.09 -7.83 -9.56
N LEU A 194 0.03 -8.35 -8.96
CA LEU A 194 -0.86 -7.65 -8.04
C LEU A 194 -0.73 -8.26 -6.64
N ALA A 195 -0.20 -7.49 -5.70
CA ALA A 195 -0.22 -7.82 -4.28
C ALA A 195 -1.56 -7.37 -3.66
N LEU A 196 -2.14 -8.18 -2.78
CA LEU A 196 -3.36 -7.90 -2.06
C LEU A 196 -3.16 -8.13 -0.56
N LYS A 197 -3.71 -7.25 0.26
CA LYS A 197 -3.76 -7.37 1.71
C LYS A 197 -5.15 -6.96 2.21
N ALA A 198 -5.84 -7.85 2.89
CA ALA A 198 -7.05 -7.53 3.65
C ALA A 198 -6.83 -7.84 5.13
N ARG A 199 -7.39 -7.02 6.02
CA ARG A 199 -7.24 -7.15 7.47
C ARG A 199 -8.47 -6.59 8.16
N TYR A 200 -8.98 -7.33 9.14
CA TYR A 200 -9.96 -6.86 10.11
C TYR A 200 -9.38 -7.05 11.51
N SER A 201 -9.33 -5.97 12.29
CA SER A 201 -8.81 -5.99 13.66
C SER A 201 -9.83 -5.40 14.63
N THR A 202 -10.13 -6.17 15.68
CA THR A 202 -11.01 -5.73 16.78
C THR A 202 -10.32 -4.76 17.74
N ALA A 203 -8.99 -4.85 17.87
CA ALA A 203 -8.20 -3.95 18.72
C ALA A 203 -8.07 -2.56 18.09
N ASP A 204 -7.77 -2.51 16.78
CA ASP A 204 -7.63 -1.25 16.04
C ASP A 204 -8.98 -0.70 15.54
N GLN A 205 -10.05 -1.48 15.67
CA GLN A 205 -11.39 -1.15 15.17
C GLN A 205 -11.37 -0.73 13.70
N ILE A 206 -10.71 -1.53 12.86
CA ILE A 206 -10.48 -1.23 11.45
C ILE A 206 -10.78 -2.43 10.54
N LEU A 207 -11.38 -2.17 9.39
CA LEU A 207 -11.39 -3.05 8.22
C LEU A 207 -10.59 -2.37 7.12
N SER A 208 -9.51 -2.99 6.66
CA SER A 208 -8.67 -2.47 5.58
C SER A 208 -8.49 -3.51 4.47
N ILE A 209 -8.69 -3.11 3.22
CA ILE A 209 -8.43 -3.90 2.02
C ILE A 209 -7.56 -3.05 1.11
N GLN A 210 -6.42 -3.59 0.70
CA GLN A 210 -5.45 -2.92 -0.15
C GLN A 210 -5.03 -3.85 -1.27
N ALA A 211 -4.78 -3.28 -2.44
CA ALA A 211 -4.11 -3.98 -3.52
C ALA A 211 -3.17 -3.03 -4.24
N GLN A 212 -2.06 -3.54 -4.78
CA GLN A 212 -1.06 -2.71 -5.45
C GLN A 212 -0.34 -3.52 -6.54
N LEU A 213 -0.14 -2.90 -7.70
CA LEU A 213 0.77 -3.40 -8.73
C LEU A 213 2.20 -3.29 -8.22
N THR A 214 2.94 -4.39 -8.23
CA THR A 214 4.34 -4.40 -7.82
C THR A 214 5.23 -3.85 -8.93
N ASP A 215 6.49 -3.58 -8.59
CA ASP A 215 7.53 -3.10 -9.52
C ASP A 215 7.82 -4.10 -10.67
N HIS A 216 7.29 -5.33 -10.60
CA HIS A 216 7.38 -6.31 -11.68
C HIS A 216 6.29 -6.12 -12.76
N SER A 217 5.38 -5.16 -12.61
CA SER A 217 4.28 -4.95 -13.56
C SER A 217 4.67 -4.05 -14.73
N TRP A 218 4.58 -4.54 -15.96
CA TRP A 218 4.93 -3.81 -17.18
C TRP A 218 4.13 -4.28 -18.41
N LEU A 219 4.07 -3.43 -19.44
CA LEU A 219 3.29 -3.65 -20.67
C LEU A 219 4.14 -3.39 -21.93
N PHE A 220 4.10 -4.26 -22.92
CA PHE A 220 4.93 -4.26 -24.14
C PHE A 220 6.43 -4.50 -23.93
N SER A 221 7.06 -3.76 -23.01
CA SER A 221 8.45 -3.95 -22.59
C SER A 221 8.64 -3.49 -21.14
N GLN A 222 9.79 -3.83 -20.53
CA GLN A 222 10.14 -3.38 -19.17
C GLN A 222 10.30 -1.86 -19.05
N ASP A 223 10.43 -1.16 -20.19
CA ASP A 223 10.51 0.30 -20.25
C ASP A 223 9.15 0.99 -20.05
N CYS A 224 8.06 0.21 -20.08
CA CYS A 224 6.68 0.66 -19.86
C CYS A 224 6.17 0.04 -18.55
N GLN A 225 6.55 0.67 -17.44
CA GLN A 225 6.20 0.22 -16.10
C GLN A 225 4.78 0.66 -15.75
N LEU A 226 4.02 -0.24 -15.14
CA LEU A 226 2.67 0.03 -14.65
C LEU A 226 2.73 0.38 -13.16
N THR A 227 1.94 1.35 -12.75
CA THR A 227 1.73 1.70 -11.34
C THR A 227 0.24 1.69 -11.03
N GLY A 228 -0.11 1.32 -9.81
CA GLY A 228 -1.49 1.42 -9.37
C GLY A 228 -1.73 0.84 -8.01
N GLY A 229 -2.40 1.60 -7.16
CA GLY A 229 -2.88 1.14 -5.86
C GLY A 229 -4.39 1.24 -5.73
N PHE A 230 -4.93 0.39 -4.87
CA PHE A 230 -6.31 0.38 -4.40
C PHE A 230 -6.29 0.32 -2.87
N ALA A 231 -7.17 1.07 -2.23
CA ALA A 231 -7.42 0.96 -0.81
C ALA A 231 -8.90 1.18 -0.47
N PHE A 232 -9.42 0.34 0.42
CA PHE A 232 -10.71 0.50 1.05
C PHE A 232 -10.56 0.31 2.55
N PHE A 233 -10.86 1.35 3.32
CA PHE A 233 -10.72 1.36 4.77
C PHE A 233 -12.02 1.83 5.42
N ILE A 234 -12.39 1.18 6.51
CA ILE A 234 -13.44 1.62 7.44
C ILE A 234 -12.80 1.66 8.82
N TRP A 235 -12.87 2.82 9.49
CA TRP A 235 -12.52 2.92 10.91
C TRP A 235 -13.81 3.02 11.72
N PHE A 236 -14.11 1.96 12.47
CA PHE A 236 -15.38 1.82 13.19
C PHE A 236 -15.49 2.80 14.37
N ALA A 237 -14.36 3.18 14.98
CA ALA A 237 -14.36 4.09 16.13
C ALA A 237 -14.76 5.53 15.73
N GLN A 238 -14.23 6.01 14.60
CA GLN A 238 -14.47 7.35 14.07
C GLN A 238 -15.72 7.42 13.19
N GLY A 239 -16.18 6.28 12.66
CA GLY A 239 -17.34 6.23 11.76
C GLY A 239 -17.07 6.81 10.37
N HIS A 240 -15.81 6.83 9.93
CA HIS A 240 -15.43 7.28 8.59
C HIS A 240 -14.83 6.15 7.75
N PHE A 241 -14.77 6.37 6.44
CA PHE A 241 -14.25 5.42 5.47
C PHE A 241 -13.53 6.15 4.33
N VAL A 242 -12.72 5.38 3.61
CA VAL A 242 -12.13 5.77 2.33
C VAL A 242 -12.19 4.60 1.36
N LEU A 243 -12.55 4.90 0.12
CA LEU A 243 -12.37 4.04 -1.05
C LEU A 243 -11.53 4.84 -2.03
N THR A 244 -10.34 4.38 -2.38
CA THR A 244 -9.47 5.05 -3.34
C THR A 244 -8.81 4.08 -4.29
N MET A 245 -8.67 4.53 -5.52
CA MET A 245 -7.90 3.93 -6.60
C MET A 245 -6.96 5.03 -7.10
N GLY A 246 -5.65 4.85 -6.99
CA GLY A 246 -4.72 5.88 -7.43
C GLY A 246 -4.50 7.05 -6.45
N GLY A 247 -5.00 6.98 -5.21
CA GLY A 247 -4.82 8.04 -4.21
C GLY A 247 -5.85 9.17 -4.33
N TYR A 248 -5.43 10.39 -3.95
CA TYR A 248 -6.34 11.51 -3.67
C TYR A 248 -6.07 12.71 -4.59
N HIS A 249 -6.95 13.70 -4.53
CA HIS A 249 -6.71 14.99 -5.18
C HIS A 249 -5.45 15.67 -4.61
N PRO A 250 -4.58 16.30 -5.44
CA PRO A 250 -3.31 16.89 -4.98
C PRO A 250 -3.47 17.92 -3.85
N SER A 251 -4.51 18.75 -3.92
CA SER A 251 -4.83 19.77 -2.90
C SER A 251 -5.69 19.24 -1.75
N PHE A 252 -6.04 17.95 -1.72
CA PHE A 252 -6.83 17.39 -0.63
C PHE A 252 -5.97 17.24 0.62
N GLN A 253 -6.46 17.80 1.74
CA GLN A 253 -5.84 17.64 3.05
C GLN A 253 -6.14 16.24 3.59
N LYS A 254 -5.34 15.26 3.16
CA LYS A 254 -5.45 13.85 3.54
C LYS A 254 -5.28 13.69 5.07
N PRO A 255 -6.24 13.08 5.79
CA PRO A 255 -6.04 12.69 7.19
C PRO A 255 -4.82 11.77 7.37
N PRO A 256 -4.07 11.87 8.48
CA PRO A 256 -2.87 11.06 8.72
C PRO A 256 -3.10 9.54 8.66
N GLU A 257 -4.29 9.08 9.05
CA GLU A 257 -4.68 7.68 9.08
C GLU A 257 -4.98 7.10 7.67
N PHE A 258 -5.24 7.95 6.67
CA PHE A 258 -5.52 7.48 5.32
C PHE A 258 -4.25 6.94 4.65
N PRO A 259 -4.33 5.77 4.00
CA PRO A 259 -3.16 5.13 3.39
C PRO A 259 -2.62 5.96 2.23
N ASP A 260 -1.31 5.90 2.01
CA ASP A 260 -0.69 6.32 0.76
C ASP A 260 -0.93 5.26 -0.31
N VAL A 261 -1.44 5.69 -1.47
CA VAL A 261 -1.87 4.80 -2.55
C VAL A 261 -1.25 5.29 -3.86
N PRO A 262 -0.40 4.48 -4.51
CA PRO A 262 0.22 4.87 -5.78
C PRO A 262 -0.81 5.18 -6.86
N ARG A 263 -0.54 6.20 -7.69
CA ARG A 263 -1.36 6.59 -8.84
C ARG A 263 -1.59 5.40 -9.77
N LEU A 264 -2.81 5.29 -10.32
CA LEU A 264 -3.09 4.37 -11.42
C LEU A 264 -2.49 4.94 -12.69
N GLY A 265 -1.55 4.26 -13.31
CA GLY A 265 -0.83 4.86 -14.41
C GLY A 265 0.23 3.99 -15.04
N PHE A 266 0.99 4.62 -15.93
CA PHE A 266 2.12 4.02 -16.60
C PHE A 266 3.24 5.05 -16.76
N HIS A 267 4.47 4.56 -16.80
CA HIS A 267 5.65 5.31 -17.17
C HIS A 267 6.34 4.56 -18.31
N TRP A 268 6.38 5.15 -19.49
CA TRP A 268 6.89 4.53 -20.69
C TRP A 268 8.02 5.34 -21.32
N GLN A 269 9.23 4.79 -21.29
CA GLN A 269 10.33 5.24 -22.14
C GLN A 269 10.21 4.57 -23.50
N VAL A 270 9.65 5.29 -24.48
CA VAL A 270 9.34 4.73 -25.80
C VAL A 270 10.62 4.46 -26.59
N PHE A 271 11.54 5.44 -26.58
CA PHE A 271 12.88 5.38 -27.14
C PHE A 271 13.80 6.27 -26.30
N ASP A 272 15.11 6.26 -26.59
CA ASP A 272 16.01 7.22 -25.95
C ASP A 272 15.55 8.66 -26.22
N GLY A 273 15.48 9.47 -25.17
CA GLY A 273 14.97 10.84 -25.21
C GLY A 273 13.44 11.00 -25.31
N VAL A 274 12.61 9.95 -25.49
CA VAL A 274 11.13 10.07 -25.58
C VAL A 274 10.44 9.33 -24.44
N GLN A 275 9.69 10.07 -23.61
CA GLN A 275 9.02 9.54 -22.43
C GLN A 275 7.54 9.96 -22.39
N ILE A 276 6.66 9.03 -22.05
CA ILE A 276 5.23 9.25 -21.85
C ILE A 276 4.85 8.75 -20.46
N LYS A 277 4.18 9.60 -19.69
CA LYS A 277 3.67 9.26 -18.36
C LYS A 277 2.18 9.58 -18.31
N GLY A 278 1.38 8.61 -17.89
CA GLY A 278 -0.05 8.80 -17.64
C GLY A 278 -0.37 8.42 -16.21
N GLU A 279 -1.13 9.23 -15.51
CA GLU A 279 -1.64 8.93 -14.17
C GLU A 279 -3.10 9.31 -14.04
N SER A 280 -3.82 8.60 -13.18
CA SER A 280 -5.22 8.84 -12.85
C SER A 280 -5.50 8.41 -11.41
N TYR A 281 -6.57 8.95 -10.86
CA TYR A 281 -7.03 8.61 -9.53
C TYR A 281 -8.53 8.83 -9.36
N PHE A 282 -9.06 8.19 -8.35
CA PHE A 282 -10.44 8.24 -7.89
C PHE A 282 -10.45 8.02 -6.39
N ALA A 283 -11.16 8.84 -5.63
CA ALA A 283 -11.38 8.63 -4.21
C ALA A 283 -12.78 9.05 -3.79
N ILE A 284 -13.38 8.24 -2.92
CA ILE A 284 -14.59 8.58 -2.17
C ILE A 284 -14.24 8.43 -0.69
N THR A 285 -14.54 9.47 0.06
CA THR A 285 -14.33 9.56 1.50
C THR A 285 -15.65 9.95 2.16
N SER A 286 -15.69 9.91 3.49
CA SER A 286 -16.87 10.37 4.24
C SER A 286 -17.19 11.86 4.07
N SER A 287 -16.24 12.68 3.60
CA SER A 287 -16.41 14.13 3.43
C SER A 287 -16.34 14.61 1.98
N ALA A 288 -15.76 13.82 1.07
CA ALA A 288 -15.52 14.26 -0.31
C ALA A 288 -15.44 13.12 -1.33
N PHE A 289 -15.78 13.45 -2.58
CA PHE A 289 -15.50 12.73 -3.81
C PHE A 289 -14.37 13.43 -4.57
N MET A 290 -13.50 12.65 -5.19
CA MET A 290 -12.37 13.15 -5.95
C MET A 290 -12.11 12.25 -7.16
N CYS A 291 -11.73 12.84 -8.29
CA CYS A 291 -11.16 12.10 -9.41
C CYS A 291 -10.31 13.01 -10.27
N GLY A 292 -9.37 12.44 -11.00
CA GLY A 292 -8.52 13.22 -11.88
C GLY A 292 -7.52 12.37 -12.63
N GLY A 293 -6.73 13.03 -13.45
CA GLY A 293 -5.67 12.41 -14.20
C GLY A 293 -4.78 13.43 -14.88
N ARG A 294 -3.59 12.97 -15.24
CA ARG A 294 -2.54 13.77 -15.84
C ARG A 294 -1.80 12.94 -16.87
N LEU A 295 -1.60 13.52 -18.04
CA LEU A 295 -0.85 12.94 -19.15
C LEU A 295 0.31 13.87 -19.47
N GLU A 296 1.50 13.32 -19.47
CA GLU A 296 2.74 14.01 -19.82
C GLU A 296 3.43 13.26 -20.95
N ALA A 297 3.94 14.01 -21.92
CA ALA A 297 4.83 13.49 -22.93
C ALA A 297 6.01 14.45 -23.07
N SER A 298 7.22 13.92 -23.15
CA SER A 298 8.41 14.72 -23.40
C SER A 298 9.34 14.04 -24.40
N ALA A 299 9.99 14.85 -25.22
CA ALA A 299 10.97 14.43 -26.20
C ALA A 299 12.22 15.29 -26.07
N HIS A 300 13.40 14.66 -26.10
CA HIS A 300 14.70 15.31 -26.08
C HIS A 300 15.54 14.81 -27.25
N LEU A 301 15.95 15.74 -28.11
CA LEU A 301 16.71 15.48 -29.33
C LEU A 301 17.74 16.60 -29.50
N ASP A 302 19.03 16.29 -29.39
CA ASP A 302 20.15 17.17 -29.75
C ASP A 302 20.00 18.63 -29.28
N GLY A 303 19.88 18.84 -27.96
CA GLY A 303 19.74 20.17 -27.37
C GLY A 303 18.34 20.78 -27.48
N VAL A 304 17.41 20.17 -28.22
CA VAL A 304 15.98 20.51 -28.23
C VAL A 304 15.25 19.63 -27.23
N ARG A 305 14.38 20.23 -26.41
CA ARG A 305 13.43 19.50 -25.56
C ARG A 305 12.03 20.04 -25.81
N ALA A 306 11.09 19.16 -26.10
CA ALA A 306 9.67 19.49 -26.22
C ALA A 306 8.88 18.73 -25.16
N TRP A 307 7.82 19.34 -24.63
CA TRP A 307 6.94 18.69 -23.67
C TRP A 307 5.49 19.10 -23.86
N PHE A 308 4.61 18.21 -23.43
CA PHE A 308 3.17 18.35 -23.38
C PHE A 308 2.68 17.86 -22.02
N THR A 309 1.77 18.60 -21.42
CA THR A 309 1.09 18.23 -20.19
C THR A 309 -0.39 18.52 -20.34
N ALA A 310 -1.25 17.56 -20.04
CA ALA A 310 -2.69 17.75 -19.90
C ALA A 310 -3.11 17.17 -18.56
N HIS A 311 -3.97 17.87 -17.82
CA HIS A 311 -4.48 17.40 -16.55
C HIS A 311 -5.93 17.82 -16.33
N VAL A 312 -6.61 17.05 -15.50
CA VAL A 312 -7.94 17.34 -14.95
C VAL A 312 -7.96 16.84 -13.51
N ASP A 313 -8.44 17.67 -12.60
CA ASP A 313 -8.61 17.34 -11.19
C ASP A 313 -10.00 17.82 -10.74
N ILE A 314 -10.71 16.96 -10.04
CA ILE A 314 -12.07 17.19 -9.57
C ILE A 314 -12.13 16.87 -8.08
N LEU A 315 -12.67 17.79 -7.30
CA LEU A 315 -12.93 17.62 -5.87
C LEU A 315 -14.32 18.15 -5.54
N ILE A 316 -15.15 17.32 -4.91
CA ILE A 316 -16.50 17.66 -4.48
C ILE A 316 -16.60 17.29 -3.00
N GLN A 317 -16.81 18.27 -2.14
CA GLN A 317 -17.08 18.08 -0.71
C GLN A 317 -18.59 18.01 -0.46
N TRP A 318 -19.00 17.12 0.44
CA TRP A 318 -20.43 16.86 0.72
C TRP A 318 -21.08 17.91 1.59
N ASP A 319 -20.44 18.25 2.71
CA ASP A 319 -20.93 19.21 3.68
C ASP A 319 -19.77 19.82 4.47
N PRO A 320 -19.53 21.14 4.38
CA PRO A 320 -20.24 22.10 3.53
C PRO A 320 -20.07 21.75 2.05
N PHE A 321 -21.15 21.88 1.28
CA PHE A 321 -21.08 21.55 -0.15
C PHE A 321 -20.15 22.54 -0.85
N HIS A 322 -19.08 22.02 -1.43
CA HIS A 322 -18.10 22.78 -2.18
C HIS A 322 -17.63 21.92 -3.35
N TYR A 323 -17.36 22.55 -4.49
CA TYR A 323 -16.77 21.87 -5.63
C TYR A 323 -15.63 22.69 -6.19
N ASP A 324 -14.62 21.99 -6.67
CA ASP A 324 -13.41 22.52 -7.29
C ASP A 324 -13.05 21.60 -8.47
N PHE A 325 -13.03 22.17 -9.67
CA PHE A 325 -12.66 21.50 -10.91
C PHE A 325 -11.53 22.29 -11.55
N LEU A 326 -10.39 21.64 -11.71
CA LEU A 326 -9.21 22.17 -12.38
C LEU A 326 -8.97 21.37 -13.66
N GLY A 327 -8.62 22.06 -14.74
CA GLY A 327 -8.19 21.41 -15.96
C GLY A 327 -7.25 22.32 -16.71
N GLY A 328 -6.26 21.74 -17.37
CA GLY A 328 -5.28 22.53 -18.08
C GLY A 328 -4.48 21.74 -19.09
N ILE A 329 -4.03 22.44 -20.12
CA ILE A 329 -3.12 21.92 -21.13
C ILE A 329 -1.96 22.89 -21.25
N GLN A 330 -0.74 22.36 -21.30
CA GLN A 330 0.47 23.13 -21.52
C GLN A 330 1.34 22.44 -22.57
N VAL A 331 1.90 23.22 -23.48
CA VAL A 331 2.88 22.80 -24.47
C VAL A 331 4.10 23.69 -24.35
N GLY A 332 5.30 23.11 -24.38
CA GLY A 332 6.52 23.89 -24.34
C GLY A 332 7.65 23.30 -25.18
N VAL A 333 8.58 24.17 -25.53
CA VAL A 333 9.83 23.82 -26.20
C VAL A 333 10.97 24.60 -25.57
N SER A 334 12.12 23.96 -25.42
CA SER A 334 13.37 24.59 -25.03
C SER A 334 14.49 24.19 -25.97
N LEU A 335 15.35 25.14 -26.28
CA LEU A 335 16.54 24.99 -27.10
C LEU A 335 17.77 25.34 -26.27
N THR A 336 18.68 24.40 -26.14
CA THR A 336 19.99 24.57 -25.49
C THR A 336 21.04 24.69 -26.57
N ILE A 337 21.69 25.85 -26.65
CA ILE A 337 22.78 26.15 -27.59
C ILE A 337 24.07 26.22 -26.78
N GLU A 338 25.08 25.45 -27.17
CA GLU A 338 26.41 25.57 -26.61
C GLU A 338 27.20 26.64 -27.38
N VAL A 339 27.59 27.71 -26.70
CA VAL A 339 28.35 28.83 -27.28
C VAL A 339 29.76 28.81 -26.68
N CYS A 340 30.75 28.45 -27.49
CA CYS A 340 32.14 28.46 -27.07
C CYS A 340 32.86 29.75 -27.50
N PHE A 341 33.51 30.42 -26.55
CA PHE A 341 34.28 31.64 -26.80
C PHE A 341 35.60 31.60 -26.00
N PHE A 342 36.73 31.82 -26.69
CA PHE A 342 38.09 31.79 -26.11
C PHE A 342 38.43 30.53 -25.28
N GLY A 343 38.02 29.34 -25.73
CA GLY A 343 38.32 28.08 -25.04
C GLY A 343 37.44 27.77 -23.82
N ALA A 344 36.46 28.63 -23.53
CA ALA A 344 35.39 28.36 -22.57
C ALA A 344 34.06 28.15 -23.30
N CYS A 345 33.36 27.05 -23.02
CA CYS A 345 32.04 26.76 -23.55
C CYS A 345 30.97 27.13 -22.51
N ALA A 346 29.92 27.84 -22.96
CA ALA A 346 28.79 28.24 -22.14
C ALA A 346 27.48 27.78 -22.81
N SER A 347 26.64 27.07 -22.07
CA SER A 347 25.34 26.60 -22.55
C SER A 347 24.27 27.66 -22.29
N VAL A 348 23.61 28.14 -23.34
CA VAL A 348 22.47 29.07 -23.27
C VAL A 348 21.20 28.29 -23.56
N SER A 349 20.25 28.28 -22.62
CA SER A 349 18.95 27.62 -22.78
C SER A 349 17.83 28.66 -22.94
N ILE A 350 17.09 28.58 -24.05
CA ILE A 350 15.91 29.41 -24.32
C ILE A 350 14.68 28.51 -24.22
N SER A 351 13.67 28.92 -23.45
CA SER A 351 12.42 28.15 -23.30
C SER A 351 11.20 29.01 -23.56
N ILE A 352 10.20 28.43 -24.23
CA ILE A 352 8.89 29.04 -24.49
C ILE A 352 7.83 27.99 -24.18
N SER A 353 6.80 28.37 -23.41
CA SER A 353 5.64 27.52 -23.17
C SER A 353 4.33 28.30 -23.31
N ARG A 354 3.27 27.57 -23.66
CA ARG A 354 1.90 28.05 -23.80
C ARG A 354 0.97 27.07 -23.14
N GLY A 355 0.14 27.55 -22.24
CA GLY A 355 -0.95 26.80 -21.68
C GLY A 355 -2.27 27.56 -21.67
N ALA A 356 -3.31 26.80 -21.39
CA ALA A 356 -4.62 27.31 -21.03
C ALA A 356 -5.14 26.47 -19.87
N ASP A 357 -5.62 27.15 -18.82
CA ASP A 357 -6.17 26.56 -17.62
C ASP A 357 -7.61 27.03 -17.41
N ILE A 358 -8.44 26.12 -16.90
CA ILE A 358 -9.81 26.38 -16.45
C ILE A 358 -9.92 25.94 -14.99
N HIS A 359 -10.40 26.85 -14.15
CA HIS A 359 -10.74 26.57 -12.75
C HIS A 359 -12.21 26.89 -12.53
N VAL A 360 -13.03 25.88 -12.24
CA VAL A 360 -14.45 26.03 -11.93
C VAL A 360 -14.65 25.67 -10.46
N PHE A 361 -15.17 26.60 -9.66
CA PHE A 361 -15.36 26.37 -8.23
C PHE A 361 -16.60 27.07 -7.69
N GLY A 362 -17.04 26.67 -6.50
CA GLY A 362 -18.24 27.23 -5.87
C GLY A 362 -18.76 26.41 -4.69
N PRO A 363 -19.93 26.72 -4.13
CA PRO A 363 -20.88 27.78 -4.54
C PRO A 363 -20.54 29.20 -4.00
N PRO A 364 -21.05 30.28 -4.64
CA PRO A 364 -21.74 30.30 -5.94
C PRO A 364 -20.80 29.91 -7.09
N PHE A 365 -21.37 29.62 -8.26
CA PHE A 365 -20.61 29.23 -9.45
C PHE A 365 -19.66 30.34 -9.88
N HIS A 366 -18.36 30.01 -9.94
CA HIS A 366 -17.26 30.85 -10.36
C HIS A 366 -16.36 30.09 -11.35
N VAL A 367 -15.84 30.78 -12.35
CA VAL A 367 -14.95 30.23 -13.38
C VAL A 367 -13.82 31.20 -13.64
N ASP A 368 -12.58 30.73 -13.52
CA ASP A 368 -11.38 31.43 -13.99
C ASP A 368 -10.81 30.72 -15.22
N LEU A 369 -10.66 31.45 -16.32
CA LEU A 369 -9.95 30.99 -17.53
C LEU A 369 -8.63 31.72 -17.65
N THR A 370 -7.51 31.01 -17.54
CA THR A 370 -6.16 31.59 -17.66
C THR A 370 -5.52 31.15 -18.96
N PHE A 371 -5.01 32.11 -19.74
CA PHE A 371 -4.28 31.85 -20.98
C PHE A 371 -2.87 32.41 -20.90
N ASP A 372 -1.87 31.60 -21.23
CA ASP A 372 -0.49 32.07 -21.28
C ASP A 372 -0.24 32.90 -22.55
N ALA A 373 0.04 34.19 -22.38
CA ALA A 373 0.60 35.06 -23.40
C ALA A 373 2.15 35.03 -23.33
N TYR A 374 2.82 35.77 -24.22
CA TYR A 374 4.28 35.62 -24.43
C TYR A 374 5.13 35.85 -23.17
N ILE A 375 4.81 36.85 -22.35
CA ILE A 375 5.56 37.25 -21.14
C ILE A 375 4.64 37.30 -19.90
N THR A 376 3.34 37.11 -20.08
CA THR A 376 2.32 37.31 -19.03
C THR A 376 1.16 36.35 -19.27
N SER A 377 0.30 36.14 -18.28
CA SER A 377 -0.91 35.33 -18.41
C SER A 377 -2.13 36.24 -18.28
N ILE A 378 -3.18 35.94 -19.04
CA ILE A 378 -4.44 36.70 -19.03
C ILE A 378 -5.50 35.81 -18.37
N THR A 379 -6.10 36.28 -17.28
CA THR A 379 -7.18 35.58 -16.58
C THR A 379 -8.52 36.28 -16.83
N LEU A 380 -9.51 35.52 -17.28
CA LEU A 380 -10.90 35.95 -17.47
C LEU A 380 -11.77 35.24 -16.43
N SER A 381 -12.34 36.01 -15.51
CA SER A 381 -13.19 35.51 -14.42
C SER A 381 -14.68 35.72 -14.73
N PHE A 382 -15.51 34.71 -14.47
CA PHE A 382 -16.96 34.72 -14.67
C PHE A 382 -17.67 34.13 -13.44
N GLY A 383 -18.85 34.65 -13.10
CA GLY A 383 -19.68 34.09 -12.02
C GLY A 383 -19.75 34.97 -10.76
N GLY A 384 -20.35 34.42 -9.71
CA GLY A 384 -20.49 35.12 -8.42
C GLY A 384 -19.20 35.03 -7.60
N ASP A 385 -19.01 35.94 -6.66
CA ASP A 385 -17.86 35.87 -5.75
C ASP A 385 -17.92 34.58 -4.91
N PRO A 386 -16.86 33.76 -4.91
CA PRO A 386 -16.83 32.49 -4.21
C PRO A 386 -17.00 32.71 -2.69
N LEU A 387 -17.81 31.86 -2.04
CA LEU A 387 -17.89 31.87 -0.59
C LEU A 387 -16.54 31.38 -0.01
N PRO A 388 -16.12 31.88 1.17
CA PRO A 388 -14.89 31.41 1.81
C PRO A 388 -14.91 29.88 1.99
N VAL A 389 -13.76 29.24 1.78
CA VAL A 389 -13.54 27.77 1.76
C VAL A 389 -13.97 27.03 3.04
N ALA A 390 -14.35 27.74 4.12
CA ALA A 390 -14.71 27.14 5.39
C ALA A 390 -15.99 27.72 6.02
N PRO A 391 -17.18 27.55 5.43
CA PRO A 391 -18.40 27.82 6.16
C PRO A 391 -18.62 26.68 7.15
N THR A 392 -18.22 26.83 8.41
CA THR A 392 -18.58 25.86 9.45
C THR A 392 -20.09 25.61 9.44
N LEU A 393 -20.51 24.33 9.48
CA LEU A 393 -21.92 23.98 9.42
C LEU A 393 -22.62 24.43 10.73
N PRO A 394 -23.61 25.32 10.69
CA PRO A 394 -24.33 25.73 11.89
C PRO A 394 -25.03 24.53 12.53
N TRP A 395 -25.08 24.49 13.87
CA TRP A 395 -25.69 23.38 14.62
C TRP A 395 -27.14 23.09 14.19
N ALA A 396 -27.93 24.14 13.92
CA ALA A 396 -29.31 23.96 13.45
C ALA A 396 -29.37 23.16 12.14
N THR A 397 -28.55 23.54 11.15
CA THR A 397 -28.44 22.84 9.87
C THR A 397 -27.94 21.41 10.05
N PHE A 398 -26.93 21.20 10.90
CA PHE A 398 -26.44 19.86 11.22
C PHE A 398 -27.54 18.98 11.84
N ARG A 399 -28.22 19.46 12.88
CA ARG A 399 -29.32 18.75 13.55
C ARG A 399 -30.40 18.40 12.55
N ASP A 400 -30.85 19.37 11.77
CA ASP A 400 -31.98 19.23 10.85
C ASP A 400 -31.68 18.22 9.73
N LYS A 401 -30.44 18.19 9.25
CA LYS A 401 -29.99 17.29 8.18
C LYS A 401 -29.65 15.87 8.69
N TYR A 402 -28.87 15.77 9.76
CA TYR A 402 -28.25 14.51 10.17
C TYR A 402 -28.92 13.80 11.35
N LEU A 403 -29.60 14.54 12.24
CA LEU A 403 -30.22 13.94 13.43
C LEU A 403 -31.71 13.70 13.26
N ILE A 404 -32.42 14.66 12.66
CA ILE A 404 -33.87 14.53 12.42
C ILE A 404 -34.20 14.22 10.96
N SER A 405 -33.25 14.42 10.03
CA SER A 405 -33.42 14.17 8.58
C SER A 405 -34.73 14.72 8.02
N GLY A 406 -35.10 15.94 8.43
CA GLY A 406 -36.35 16.60 8.03
C GLY A 406 -37.63 16.11 8.71
N ASN A 407 -37.59 15.10 9.59
CA ASN A 407 -38.73 14.65 10.39
C ASN A 407 -38.56 15.03 11.88
N PRO A 408 -39.33 16.00 12.41
CA PRO A 408 -39.24 16.42 13.81
C PRO A 408 -39.53 15.32 14.83
N GLU A 409 -40.21 14.23 14.43
CA GLU A 409 -40.51 13.09 15.30
C GLU A 409 -39.32 12.13 15.48
N ASN A 410 -38.26 12.28 14.67
CA ASN A 410 -37.07 11.45 14.81
C ASN A 410 -36.35 11.74 16.14
N THR A 411 -36.19 10.70 16.95
CA THR A 411 -35.50 10.77 18.23
C THR A 411 -34.00 10.61 18.04
N TRP A 412 -33.21 11.54 18.58
CA TRP A 412 -31.76 11.46 18.66
C TRP A 412 -31.31 11.42 20.13
N VAL A 413 -30.17 10.78 20.38
CA VAL A 413 -29.60 10.65 21.73
C VAL A 413 -28.43 11.62 21.86
N GLY A 414 -28.56 12.59 22.76
CA GLY A 414 -27.44 13.46 23.14
C GLY A 414 -26.66 12.84 24.30
N VAL A 415 -25.41 12.44 24.04
CA VAL A 415 -24.49 12.03 25.11
C VAL A 415 -23.65 13.24 25.50
N ARG A 416 -23.79 13.70 26.75
CA ARG A 416 -22.96 14.77 27.31
C ARG A 416 -22.06 14.18 28.39
N VAL A 417 -20.76 14.39 28.27
CA VAL A 417 -19.83 14.05 29.35
C VAL A 417 -19.99 15.09 30.47
N ILE A 418 -20.60 14.70 31.58
CA ILE A 418 -20.83 15.56 32.75
C ILE A 418 -19.59 15.60 33.66
N ARG A 419 -18.83 14.50 33.68
CA ARG A 419 -17.60 14.30 34.45
C ARG A 419 -16.78 13.19 33.80
N GLY A 420 -15.47 13.37 33.71
CA GLY A 420 -14.52 12.36 33.25
C GLY A 420 -13.09 12.83 33.46
N LEU A 421 -12.14 11.91 33.57
CA LEU A 421 -10.72 12.25 33.52
C LEU A 421 -10.35 12.35 32.04
N LEU A 422 -10.10 13.56 31.54
CA LEU A 422 -9.39 13.70 30.27
C LEU A 422 -8.00 13.07 30.48
N PRO A 423 -7.55 12.14 29.63
CA PRO A 423 -6.15 11.75 29.65
C PRO A 423 -5.31 13.00 29.41
N SER A 424 -4.25 13.17 30.19
CA SER A 424 -3.30 14.26 29.94
C SER A 424 -2.71 14.09 28.53
N GLU A 425 -2.68 15.18 27.77
CA GLU A 425 -2.02 15.22 26.46
C GLU A 425 -0.70 15.99 26.64
N PRO A 426 0.48 15.34 26.52
CA PRO A 426 0.71 13.92 26.25
C PRO A 426 0.52 13.01 27.50
N PRO A 427 0.35 11.69 27.30
CA PRO A 427 0.14 10.73 28.38
C PRO A 427 1.27 10.81 29.43
N GLY A 428 0.92 11.14 30.67
CA GLY A 428 1.87 11.25 31.79
C GLY A 428 2.34 12.66 32.14
N ALA A 429 1.82 13.71 31.49
CA ALA A 429 2.07 15.09 31.92
C ALA A 429 1.48 15.33 33.33
N GLN A 430 2.25 16.00 34.20
CA GLN A 430 1.74 16.45 35.50
C GLN A 430 0.67 17.53 35.26
N PRO A 431 -0.48 17.48 35.96
CA PRO A 431 -1.50 18.50 35.83
C PRO A 431 -0.92 19.87 36.20
N SER A 432 -1.27 20.91 35.43
CA SER A 432 -0.87 22.28 35.70
C SER A 432 -1.29 22.66 37.13
N PRO A 433 -0.41 23.24 37.96
CA PRO A 433 -0.79 23.68 39.30
C PRO A 433 -1.66 24.93 39.15
N GLY A 434 -2.97 24.72 38.99
CA GLY A 434 -3.95 25.76 38.71
C GLY A 434 -3.76 26.95 39.64
N SER A 435 -3.59 28.14 39.07
CA SER A 435 -3.54 29.40 39.81
C SER A 435 -4.88 30.10 39.72
N GLN A 436 -5.12 31.10 40.57
CA GLN A 436 -6.39 31.85 40.56
C GLN A 436 -6.66 32.55 39.20
N ALA A 437 -5.62 32.79 38.40
CA ALA A 437 -5.73 33.37 37.06
C ALA A 437 -5.96 32.32 35.95
N GLN A 438 -5.66 31.04 36.21
CA GLN A 438 -5.87 29.92 35.28
C GLN A 438 -6.27 28.68 36.10
N PRO A 439 -7.56 28.54 36.45
CA PRO A 439 -8.03 27.51 37.36
C PRO A 439 -8.23 26.14 36.68
N TRP A 440 -7.94 26.02 35.38
CA TRP A 440 -7.95 24.78 34.61
C TRP A 440 -6.57 24.49 34.03
#